data_AF-A0A952FUD0-F1
#
_entry.id   AF-A0A952FUD0-F1
#
_cell.length_a   1.000
_cell.length_b   1.000
_cell.length_c   1.000
_cell.angle_alpha   90.00
_cell.angle_beta   90.00
_cell.angle_gamma   90.00
#
_symmetry.space_group_name_H-M   'P 1'
#
loop_
_entity.id
_entity.type
_entity.pdbx_description
1 polymer ?
#
loop_
_entity_poly.entity_id
_entity_poly.type
_entity_poly.pdbx_seq_one_letter_code
_entity_poly.pdbx_strand_id
1 'polypeptide(L)'
;GGTAYQTDAGACADYDSVIGMDKEEPLRRFTTRISRERYKPASGAATICGVYVESDDATGLAKRIEPIRMGGRLAPVVPQVESLVRAFS
;
A
#
# COMPACT_ATOMS: atom_id res chain seq x y z
N GLY A 1 -9.87 -3.31 24.68
CA GLY A 1 -9.14 -2.17 24.06
C GLY A 1 -7.72 -2.62 23.74
N GLY A 2 -6.97 -1.85 22.95
CA GLY A 2 -5.58 -2.19 22.59
C GLY A 2 -5.38 -2.90 21.25
N THR A 3 -6.37 -2.82 20.34
CA THR A 3 -6.26 -3.35 18.97
C THR A 3 -5.82 -2.25 18.02
N ALA A 4 -4.76 -2.49 17.26
CA ALA A 4 -4.37 -1.61 16.16
C ALA A 4 -5.42 -1.67 15.05
N TYR A 5 -5.81 -0.52 14.50
CA TYR A 5 -6.82 -0.45 13.44
C TYR A 5 -6.39 0.52 12.34
N GLN A 6 -6.54 0.07 11.10
CA GLN A 6 -6.47 0.88 9.89
C GLN A 6 -7.49 0.34 8.91
N THR A 7 -8.25 1.24 8.26
CA THR A 7 -9.34 0.83 7.35
C THR A 7 -8.82 0.10 6.12
N ASP A 8 -7.72 0.56 5.53
CA ASP A 8 -7.09 -0.04 4.36
C ASP A 8 -5.58 0.21 4.39
N ALA A 9 -4.76 -0.80 4.10
CA ALA A 9 -3.31 -0.70 4.11
C ALA A 9 -2.73 0.05 2.89
N GLY A 10 -3.51 0.20 1.83
CA GLY A 10 -3.09 0.56 0.48
C GLY A 10 -2.72 -0.67 -0.35
N ALA A 11 -2.64 -0.48 -1.67
CA ALA A 11 -2.19 -1.52 -2.60
C ALA A 11 -0.67 -1.45 -2.80
N CYS A 12 -0.02 -2.60 -2.94
CA CYS A 12 1.33 -2.68 -3.49
C CYS A 12 1.24 -2.71 -5.02
N ALA A 13 1.20 -1.54 -5.65
CA ALA A 13 0.92 -1.43 -7.08
C ALA A 13 1.53 -0.15 -7.68
N ASP A 14 1.58 -0.09 -9.01
CA ASP A 14 1.72 1.17 -9.72
C ASP A 14 0.50 2.06 -9.41
N TYR A 15 0.73 3.23 -8.81
CA TYR A 15 -0.34 4.18 -8.46
C TYR A 15 -0.77 5.06 -9.63
N ASP A 16 -0.09 4.96 -10.77
CA ASP A 16 -0.55 5.50 -12.05
C ASP A 16 -1.42 4.49 -12.80
N SER A 17 -2.40 3.91 -12.10
CA SER A 17 -3.26 2.82 -12.59
C SER A 17 -4.71 2.97 -12.11
N VAL A 18 -5.61 2.06 -12.53
CA VAL A 18 -6.94 1.89 -11.94
C VAL A 18 -6.95 0.57 -11.17
N ILE A 19 -6.86 0.64 -9.84
CA ILE A 19 -6.82 -0.54 -8.95
C ILE A 19 -5.74 -1.56 -9.41
N GLY A 20 -4.56 -1.06 -9.77
CA GLY A 20 -3.42 -1.88 -10.23
C GLY A 20 -3.47 -2.31 -11.71
N MET A 21 -4.53 -1.96 -12.43
CA MET A 21 -4.68 -2.26 -13.86
C MET A 21 -4.31 -1.06 -14.73
N ASP A 22 -3.80 -1.33 -15.92
CA ASP A 22 -3.69 -0.33 -16.99
C ASP A 22 -5.02 0.41 -17.15
N LYS A 23 -4.97 1.74 -17.27
CA LYS A 23 -6.15 2.60 -17.15
C LYS A 23 -7.12 2.48 -18.32
N GLU A 24 -6.66 2.07 -19.51
CA GLU A 24 -7.45 2.17 -20.73
C GLU A 24 -8.70 1.30 -20.69
N GLU A 25 -8.55 0.02 -20.33
CA GLU A 25 -9.66 -0.94 -20.34
C GLU A 25 -10.70 -0.64 -19.25
N PRO A 26 -10.33 -0.40 -17.96
CA PRO A 26 -11.28 -0.02 -16.91
C PRO A 26 -12.03 1.27 -17.23
N LEU A 27 -11.33 2.33 -17.69
CA LEU A 27 -11.97 3.61 -18.00
C LEU A 27 -12.98 3.46 -19.13
N ARG A 28 -12.61 2.78 -20.23
CA ARG A 28 -13.51 2.58 -21.35
C ARG A 28 -14.73 1.75 -20.96
N ARG A 29 -14.56 0.65 -20.21
CA ARG A 29 -15.70 -0.14 -19.72
C ARG A 29 -16.61 0.69 -18.83
N PHE A 30 -16.06 1.52 -17.95
CA PHE A 30 -16.85 2.36 -17.04
C PHE A 30 -17.66 3.43 -17.79
N THR A 31 -17.06 4.10 -18.77
CA THR A 31 -17.71 5.22 -19.48
C THR A 31 -18.63 4.76 -20.61
N THR A 32 -18.30 3.68 -21.30
CA THR A 32 -19.04 3.21 -22.49
C THR A 32 -19.92 1.99 -22.23
N ARG A 33 -19.69 1.27 -21.12
CA ARG A 33 -20.26 -0.06 -20.83
C ARG A 33 -19.85 -1.16 -21.83
N ILE A 34 -18.83 -0.92 -22.66
CA ILE A 34 -18.35 -1.87 -23.68
C ILE A 34 -16.94 -2.39 -23.34
N SER A 35 -16.80 -3.71 -23.31
CA SER A 35 -15.51 -4.41 -23.20
C SER A 35 -14.86 -4.59 -24.57
N ARG A 36 -13.54 -4.40 -24.66
CA ARG A 36 -12.74 -4.52 -25.90
C ARG A 36 -11.53 -5.40 -25.68
N GLU A 37 -10.82 -5.20 -24.57
CA GLU A 37 -9.65 -5.98 -24.20
C GLU A 37 -9.82 -6.66 -22.84
N ARG A 38 -8.89 -7.54 -22.49
CA ARG A 38 -8.77 -8.04 -21.11
C ARG A 38 -8.06 -6.99 -20.25
N TYR A 39 -8.37 -6.96 -18.96
CA TYR A 39 -7.57 -6.19 -18.01
C TYR A 39 -6.12 -6.70 -18.02
N LYS A 40 -5.20 -5.75 -17.99
CA LYS A 40 -3.76 -5.97 -17.93
C LYS A 40 -3.23 -5.21 -16.72
N PRO A 41 -2.31 -5.77 -15.92
CA PRO A 41 -1.65 -5.03 -14.86
C PRO A 41 -0.92 -3.81 -15.42
N ALA A 42 -0.92 -2.71 -14.67
CA ALA A 42 -0.05 -1.57 -14.98
C ALA A 42 1.42 -1.96 -14.74
N SER A 43 2.33 -1.41 -15.55
CA SER A 43 3.75 -1.79 -15.57
C SER A 43 4.69 -0.69 -15.08
N GLY A 44 4.17 0.43 -14.59
CA GLY A 44 4.97 1.52 -14.04
C GLY A 44 5.52 1.22 -12.63
N ALA A 45 6.18 2.20 -12.04
CA ALA A 45 6.85 2.05 -10.76
C ALA A 45 5.83 1.87 -9.61
N ALA A 46 5.93 0.73 -8.91
CA ALA A 46 5.05 0.42 -7.80
C ALA A 46 5.38 1.23 -6.54
N THR A 47 4.34 1.63 -5.82
CA THR A 47 4.45 2.01 -4.40
C THR A 47 4.11 0.78 -3.57
N ILE A 48 4.97 0.43 -2.62
CA ILE A 48 4.67 -0.56 -1.58
C ILE A 48 3.91 0.12 -0.47
N CYS A 49 2.77 -0.43 -0.09
CA CYS A 49 1.94 0.06 1.01
C CYS A 49 1.79 -1.02 2.09
N GLY A 50 1.70 -0.60 3.35
CA GLY A 50 1.57 -1.52 4.47
C GLY A 50 1.29 -0.81 5.78
N VAL A 51 1.29 -1.59 6.86
CA VAL A 51 1.07 -1.09 8.22
C VAL A 51 2.14 -1.68 9.12
N TYR A 52 2.83 -0.82 9.86
CA TYR A 52 3.67 -1.21 10.98
C TYR A 52 2.83 -1.21 12.25
N VAL A 53 2.92 -2.29 13.02
CA VAL A 53 2.30 -2.40 14.34
C VAL A 53 3.37 -2.84 15.33
N GLU A 54 3.52 -2.08 16.40
CA GLU A 54 4.35 -2.43 17.54
C GLU A 54 3.45 -2.99 18.64
N SER A 55 3.72 -4.21 19.10
CA SER A 55 3.01 -4.85 20.20
C SER A 55 3.79 -4.78 21.51
N ASP A 56 3.05 -4.81 22.62
CA ASP A 56 3.61 -5.10 23.93
C ASP A 56 3.81 -6.61 24.11
N ASP A 57 5.04 -7.06 24.36
CA ASP A 57 5.34 -8.50 24.48
C ASP A 57 4.67 -9.16 25.69
N ALA A 58 4.39 -8.42 26.77
CA ALA A 58 3.80 -8.97 27.99
C ALA A 58 2.28 -9.12 27.88
N THR A 59 1.62 -8.19 27.18
CA THR A 59 0.16 -8.10 27.12
C THR A 59 -0.43 -8.44 25.75
N GLY A 60 0.40 -8.45 24.69
CA GLY A 60 -0.02 -8.62 23.30
C GLY A 60 -0.78 -7.43 22.71
N LEU A 61 -0.95 -6.34 23.46
CA LEU A 61 -1.71 -5.17 23.02
C LEU A 61 -0.86 -4.27 22.12
N ALA A 62 -1.50 -3.60 21.16
CA ALA A 62 -0.81 -2.64 20.30
C ALA A 62 -0.37 -1.40 21.10
N LYS A 63 0.91 -1.03 20.95
CA LYS A 63 1.52 0.21 21.45
C LYS A 63 1.51 1.32 20.43
N ARG A 64 1.79 0.97 19.16
CA ARG A 64 1.98 1.91 18.06
C ARG A 64 1.46 1.30 16.77
N ILE A 65 0.88 2.15 15.91
CA ILE A 65 0.47 1.80 14.55
C ILE A 65 0.82 2.96 13.62
N GLU A 66 1.46 2.67 12.51
CA GLU A 66 1.85 3.66 11.50
C GLU A 66 1.78 3.07 10.08
N PRO A 67 1.46 3.90 9.07
CA PRO A 67 1.46 3.46 7.69
C PRO A 67 2.88 3.32 7.13
N ILE A 68 3.05 2.41 6.17
CA ILE A 68 4.26 2.25 5.36
C ILE A 68 3.89 2.61 3.92
N ARG A 69 4.67 3.49 3.29
CA ARG A 69 4.65 3.81 1.86
C ARG A 69 6.07 3.98 1.34
N MET A 70 6.46 3.18 0.36
CA MET A 70 7.83 3.20 -0.19
C MET A 70 7.83 3.03 -1.70
N GLY A 71 8.68 3.81 -2.38
CA GLY A 71 8.83 3.75 -3.84
C GLY A 71 7.66 4.35 -4.62
N GLY A 72 7.72 4.21 -5.95
CA GLY A 72 6.63 4.59 -6.85
C GLY A 72 6.27 6.07 -6.80
N ARG A 73 4.97 6.35 -6.68
CA ARG A 73 4.37 7.67 -6.88
C ARG A 73 3.88 8.34 -5.59
N LEU A 74 3.52 7.57 -4.56
CA LEU A 74 3.00 8.16 -3.32
C LEU A 74 4.13 8.78 -2.49
N ALA A 75 3.80 9.82 -1.73
CA ALA A 75 4.73 10.40 -0.77
C ALA A 75 5.17 9.33 0.25
N PRO A 76 6.49 9.12 0.45
CA PRO A 76 6.99 8.06 1.29
C PRO A 76 6.65 8.29 2.76
N VAL A 77 6.35 7.20 3.46
CA VAL A 77 6.22 7.17 4.93
C VAL A 77 6.86 5.88 5.40
N VAL A 78 7.89 5.99 6.23
CA VAL A 78 8.57 4.84 6.81
C VAL A 78 8.70 5.07 8.31
N PRO A 79 8.14 4.18 9.14
CA PRO A 79 8.30 4.24 10.59
C PRO A 79 9.77 4.30 10.98
N GLN A 80 10.10 5.24 11.86
CA GLN A 80 11.42 5.28 12.48
C GLN A 80 11.42 4.27 13.64
N VAL A 81 12.26 3.26 13.53
CA VAL A 81 12.38 2.15 14.48
C VAL A 81 13.85 2.05 14.88
N GLU A 82 14.15 2.19 16.18
CA GLU A 82 15.53 2.23 16.71
C GLU A 82 16.35 0.99 16.35
N SER A 83 15.71 -0.17 16.13
CA SER A 83 16.38 -1.42 15.74
C SER A 83 16.72 -1.52 14.24
N LEU A 84 16.04 -0.77 13.37
CA LEU A 84 16.19 -0.86 11.92
C LEU A 84 17.34 0.00 11.36
N VAL A 85 17.80 1.00 12.10
CA VAL A 85 18.95 1.85 11.72
C VAL A 85 20.25 1.04 11.63
N ARG A 86 20.37 -0.07 12.36
CA ARG A 86 21.56 -0.96 12.33
C ARG A 86 21.52 -2.07 11.27
N ALA A 87 20.36 -2.38 10.70
CA ALA A 87 20.22 -3.49 9.75
C ALA A 87 20.46 -3.07 8.28
N PHE A 88 20.48 -1.76 8.02
CA PHE A 88 20.67 -1.16 6.70
C PHE A 88 21.80 -0.12 6.66
N SER A 89 22.69 -0.13 7.66
CA SER A 89 24.05 0.46 7.58
C SER A 89 25.07 -0.64 7.33
#